data_AF-A0A7L2RUW3-F1
#
_entry.id   AF-A0A7L2RUW3-F1
#
_cell.length_a   1.000
_cell.length_b   1.000
_cell.length_c   1.000
_cell.angle_alpha   90.00
_cell.angle_beta   90.00
_cell.angle_gamma   90.00
#
_symmetry.space_group_name_H-M   'P 1'
#
loop_
_entity.id
_entity.type
_entity.pdbx_description
1 polymer ?
#
loop_
_entity_poly.entity_id
_entity_poly.type
_entity_poly.pdbx_seq_one_letter_code
_entity_poly.pdbx_strand_id
1 'polypeptide(L)'
;DSLWPLLLGFIFVPALLQCIILPFAPESPRFLLINRNEENKAKSVLKKLRGTTDVSSDLQEMKEESRQMMREKKVTIMELFRSPMYRQPILIAIVLQLSQQLSGINAV
;
A
#
# COMPACT_ATOMS: atom_id res chain seq x y z
N ASP A 1 -24.02 -15.82 28.43
CA ASP A 1 -22.60 -16.26 28.42
C ASP A 1 -22.20 -17.26 27.33
N SER A 2 -23.05 -17.65 26.39
CA SER A 2 -22.73 -18.70 25.39
C SER A 2 -22.33 -18.21 23.99
N LEU A 3 -22.52 -16.92 23.66
CA LEU A 3 -22.35 -16.39 22.29
C LEU A 3 -21.04 -15.62 22.05
N TRP A 4 -20.19 -15.43 23.07
CA TRP A 4 -18.89 -14.79 22.88
C TRP A 4 -17.98 -15.50 21.85
N PRO A 5 -18.00 -16.86 21.69
CA PRO A 5 -17.21 -17.51 20.64
C PRO A 5 -17.74 -17.16 19.24
N LEU A 6 -19.05 -16.96 19.10
CA LEU A 6 -19.68 -16.55 17.84
C LEU A 6 -19.25 -15.13 17.46
N LEU A 7 -19.14 -14.22 18.44
CA LEU A 7 -18.66 -12.86 18.23
C LEU A 7 -17.22 -12.84 17.67
N LEU A 8 -16.33 -13.65 18.23
CA LEU A 8 -14.97 -13.79 17.71
C LEU A 8 -14.95 -14.51 16.35
N GLY A 9 -15.82 -15.51 16.15
CA GLY A 9 -15.96 -16.23 14.88
C GLY A 9 -16.53 -15.39 13.74
N PHE A 10 -17.22 -14.28 14.04
CA PHE A 10 -17.83 -13.42 13.03
C PHE A 10 -16.81 -12.83 12.03
N ILE A 11 -15.54 -12.68 12.41
CA ILE A 11 -14.45 -12.24 11.51
C ILE A 11 -14.28 -13.14 10.28
N PHE A 12 -14.78 -14.38 10.34
CA PHE A 12 -14.79 -15.29 9.20
C PHE A 12 -15.62 -14.75 8.04
N VAL A 13 -16.73 -14.04 8.33
CA VAL A 13 -17.62 -13.49 7.30
C VAL A 13 -16.91 -12.46 6.41
N PRO A 14 -16.30 -11.37 6.94
CA PRO A 14 -15.55 -10.44 6.12
C PRO A 14 -14.30 -11.08 5.50
N ALA A 15 -13.65 -12.05 6.15
CA ALA A 15 -12.50 -12.75 5.56
C ALA A 15 -12.90 -13.56 4.31
N LEU A 16 -14.01 -14.31 4.39
CA LEU A 16 -14.52 -15.06 3.24
C LEU A 16 -14.96 -14.12 2.12
N LEU A 17 -15.64 -13.02 2.46
CA LEU A 17 -16.01 -11.99 1.49
C LEU A 17 -14.78 -11.41 0.80
N GLN A 18 -13.72 -11.10 1.55
CA GLN A 18 -12.46 -10.60 1.01
C GLN A 18 -11.79 -11.62 0.08
N CYS A 19 -11.76 -12.90 0.44
CA CYS A 19 -11.24 -13.97 -0.42
C CYS A 19 -11.99 -14.10 -1.74
N ILE A 20 -13.30 -13.84 -1.75
CA ILE A 20 -14.11 -13.84 -2.98
C ILE A 20 -13.84 -12.59 -3.80
N ILE A 21 -13.70 -11.41 -3.18
CA ILE A 21 -13.54 -10.13 -3.88
C ILE A 21 -12.13 -9.95 -4.46
N LEU A 22 -11.08 -10.33 -3.71
CA LEU A 22 -9.68 -10.08 -4.10
C LEU A 22 -9.31 -10.60 -5.49
N PRO A 23 -9.72 -11.79 -5.95
CA PRO A 23 -9.48 -12.27 -7.31
C PRO A 23 -10.05 -11.37 -8.41
N PHE A 24 -11.07 -10.56 -8.12
CA PHE A 24 -11.66 -9.62 -9.08
C PHE A 24 -11.01 -8.23 -9.04
N ALA A 25 -10.28 -7.91 -7.96
CA ALA A 25 -9.56 -6.67 -7.82
C ALA A 25 -8.37 -6.66 -8.80
N PRO A 26 -8.14 -5.54 -9.52
CA PRO A 26 -6.98 -5.44 -10.38
C PRO A 26 -5.69 -5.41 -9.54
N GLU A 27 -4.66 -6.09 -10.04
CA GLU A 27 -3.31 -6.03 -9.49
C GLU A 27 -2.75 -4.59 -9.53
N SER A 28 -1.83 -4.24 -8.63
CA SER A 28 -1.26 -2.89 -8.64
C SER A 28 -0.54 -2.57 -9.97
N PRO A 29 -0.90 -1.49 -10.68
CA PRO A 29 -0.24 -1.13 -11.94
C PRO A 29 1.25 -0.79 -11.73
N ARG A 30 1.65 -0.27 -10.55
CA ARG A 30 3.06 -0.06 -10.20
C ARG A 30 3.80 -1.38 -10.08
N PHE A 31 3.19 -2.37 -9.42
CA PHE A 31 3.79 -3.70 -9.29
C PHE A 31 3.96 -4.38 -10.66
N LEU A 32 2.93 -4.33 -11.52
CA LEU A 32 3.00 -4.89 -12.87
C LEU A 32 4.11 -4.22 -13.71
N LEU A 33 4.25 -2.89 -13.61
CA LEU A 33 5.26 -2.13 -14.34
C LEU A 33 6.68 -2.39 -13.82
N ILE A 34 6.90 -2.29 -12.51
CA ILE A 34 8.24 -2.27 -11.90
C ILE A 34 8.74 -3.68 -11.62
N ASN A 35 7.91 -4.53 -11.01
CA ASN A 35 8.33 -5.85 -10.55
C ASN A 35 8.17 -6.93 -11.64
N ARG A 36 7.16 -6.81 -12.51
CA ARG A 36 6.91 -7.79 -13.59
C ARG A 36 7.34 -7.32 -14.98
N ASN A 37 7.73 -6.05 -15.13
CA ASN A 37 8.09 -5.46 -16.42
C ASN A 37 6.99 -5.59 -17.50
N GLU A 38 5.72 -5.63 -17.08
CA GLU A 38 4.55 -5.81 -17.94
C GLU A 38 3.84 -4.48 -18.22
N GLU A 39 4.49 -3.58 -18.96
CA GLU A 39 3.99 -2.23 -19.21
C GLU A 39 2.58 -2.19 -19.84
N ASN A 40 2.32 -3.04 -20.84
CA ASN A 40 1.01 -3.08 -21.51
C ASN A 40 -0.12 -3.46 -20.54
N LYS A 41 0.14 -4.41 -19.62
CA LYS A 41 -0.85 -4.81 -18.60
C LYS A 41 -1.03 -3.74 -17.54
N ALA A 42 0.07 -3.11 -17.10
CA ALA A 42 0.00 -1.96 -16.20
C ALA A 42 -0.85 -0.84 -16.80
N LYS A 43 -0.67 -0.53 -18.09
CA LYS A 43 -1.47 0.46 -18.82
C LYS A 43 -2.95 0.08 -18.89
N SER A 44 -3.28 -1.17 -19.21
CA SER A 44 -4.68 -1.62 -19.26
C SER A 44 -5.37 -1.55 -17.89
N VAL A 45 -4.65 -1.94 -16.83
CA VAL A 45 -5.14 -1.85 -15.46
C VAL A 45 -5.32 -0.40 -15.04
N LEU A 46 -4.36 0.47 -15.35
CA LEU A 46 -4.41 1.89 -15.04
C LEU A 46 -5.59 2.58 -15.74
N LYS A 47 -5.87 2.24 -17.00
CA LYS A 47 -7.08 2.70 -17.71
C LYS A 47 -8.36 2.25 -17.01
N LYS A 48 -8.43 0.99 -16.58
CA LYS A 48 -9.59 0.44 -15.84
C LYS A 48 -9.79 1.16 -14.50
N LEU A 49 -8.70 1.47 -13.78
CA LEU A 49 -8.74 2.16 -12.49
C LEU A 49 -9.08 3.65 -12.61
N ARG A 50 -8.53 4.35 -13.62
CA ARG A 50 -8.75 5.78 -13.82
C ARG A 50 -10.08 6.09 -14.51
N GLY A 51 -10.62 5.12 -15.27
CA GLY A 51 -11.81 5.30 -16.10
C GLY A 51 -11.55 6.14 -17.36
N THR A 52 -10.29 6.49 -17.65
CA THR A 52 -9.89 7.29 -18.81
C THR A 52 -9.01 6.50 -19.77
N THR A 53 -9.07 6.85 -21.05
CA THR A 53 -8.24 6.22 -22.09
C THR A 53 -6.82 6.78 -22.13
N ASP A 54 -6.64 8.04 -21.75
CA ASP A 54 -5.33 8.65 -21.60
C ASP A 54 -4.84 8.51 -20.16
N VAL A 55 -3.78 7.72 -20.02
CA VAL A 55 -3.06 7.45 -18.76
C VAL A 55 -1.56 7.62 -18.98
N SER A 56 -1.18 8.33 -20.05
CA SER A 56 0.21 8.41 -20.51
C SER A 56 1.06 9.20 -19.52
N SER A 57 0.50 10.26 -18.93
CA SER A 57 1.13 11.04 -17.86
C SER A 57 1.41 10.19 -16.63
N ASP A 58 0.38 9.52 -16.08
CA ASP A 58 0.50 8.64 -14.90
C ASP A 58 1.53 7.52 -15.14
N LEU A 59 1.51 6.91 -16.34
CA LEU A 59 2.46 5.87 -16.71
C LEU A 59 3.89 6.40 -16.80
N GLN A 60 4.08 7.62 -17.30
CA GLN A 60 5.38 8.27 -17.38
C GLN A 60 5.91 8.65 -16.00
N GLU A 61 5.07 9.17 -15.12
CA GLU A 61 5.40 9.47 -13.73
C GLU A 61 5.88 8.20 -13.00
N MET A 62 5.12 7.10 -13.11
CA MET A 62 5.50 5.82 -12.50
C MET A 62 6.85 5.28 -13.04
N LYS A 63 7.15 5.50 -14.32
CA LYS A 63 8.45 5.13 -14.91
C LYS A 63 9.59 5.98 -14.36
N GLU A 64 9.36 7.28 -14.18
CA GLU A 64 10.37 8.19 -13.66
C GLU A 64 10.69 7.88 -12.19
N GLU A 65 9.67 7.68 -11.36
CA GLU A 65 9.84 7.22 -9.99
C GLU A 65 10.58 5.86 -9.94
N SER A 66 10.24 4.92 -10.83
CA SER A 66 10.92 3.63 -10.91
C SER A 66 12.41 3.78 -11.25
N ARG A 67 12.75 4.68 -12.19
CA ARG A 67 14.15 4.98 -12.54
C ARG A 67 14.89 5.61 -11.37
N GLN A 68 14.25 6.52 -10.64
CA GLN A 68 14.84 7.11 -9.43
C GLN A 68 15.07 6.03 -8.36
N MET A 69 14.08 5.17 -8.12
CA MET A 69 14.16 4.08 -7.15
C MET A 69 15.22 3.03 -7.52
N MET A 70 15.45 2.77 -8.81
CA MET A 70 16.52 1.89 -9.29
C MET A 70 17.92 2.50 -9.14
N ARG A 71 18.05 3.83 -9.14
CA ARG A 71 19.31 4.53 -8.88
C ARG A 71 19.68 4.53 -7.40
N GLU A 72 18.67 4.45 -6.54
CA GLU A 72 18.84 4.39 -5.09
C GLU A 72 18.98 2.94 -4.61
N LYS A 73 19.84 2.70 -3.60
CA LYS A 73 19.93 1.38 -2.97
C LYS A 73 18.63 1.13 -2.19
N LYS A 74 18.17 -0.13 -2.19
CA LYS A 74 17.04 -0.56 -1.35
C LYS A 74 17.32 -0.15 0.09
N VAL A 75 16.43 0.66 0.65
CA VAL A 75 16.57 1.20 2.00
C VAL A 75 16.26 0.12 3.03
N THR A 76 17.19 -0.09 3.95
CA THR A 76 17.02 -0.98 5.11
C THR A 76 16.38 -0.26 6.29
N ILE A 77 15.78 -1.00 7.23
CA ILE A 77 15.18 -0.42 8.45
C ILE A 77 16.19 0.44 9.21
N MET A 78 17.46 0.01 9.29
CA MET A 78 18.51 0.79 9.96
C MET A 78 18.83 2.10 9.23
N GLU A 79 18.75 2.13 7.90
CA GLU A 79 19.01 3.32 7.10
C GLU A 79 17.91 4.38 7.24
N LEU A 80 16.66 3.98 7.54
CA LEU A 80 15.59 4.94 7.83
C LEU A 80 15.93 5.86 9.02
N PHE A 81 16.57 5.32 10.06
CA PHE A 81 16.95 6.09 11.25
C PHE A 81 18.29 6.81 11.11
N ARG A 82 19.20 6.31 10.26
CA ARG A 82 20.54 6.88 10.07
C ARG A 82 20.58 7.97 9.00
N SER A 83 19.80 7.84 7.93
CA SER A 83 19.85 8.78 6.81
C SER A 83 19.12 10.09 7.13
N PRO A 84 19.76 11.27 7.00
CA PRO A 84 19.13 12.56 7.28
C PRO A 84 17.90 12.82 6.38
N MET A 85 17.87 12.24 5.17
CA MET A 85 16.74 12.34 4.25
C MET A 85 15.47 11.63 4.78
N TYR A 86 15.62 10.52 5.51
CA TYR A 86 14.49 9.72 5.99
C TYR A 86 14.09 10.02 7.44
N ARG A 87 14.96 10.69 8.21
CA ARG A 87 14.75 10.99 9.63
C ARG A 87 13.52 11.85 9.92
N GLN A 88 13.25 12.87 9.10
CA GLN A 88 12.06 13.70 9.27
C GLN A 88 10.77 12.93 8.94
N PRO A 89 10.63 12.26 7.78
CA PRO A 89 9.47 11.43 7.48
C PRO A 89 9.20 10.34 8.52
N ILE A 90 10.23 9.62 8.98
CA ILE A 90 10.05 8.53 9.96
C ILE A 90 9.66 9.06 11.35
N LEU A 91 10.21 10.21 11.77
CA LEU A 91 9.81 10.83 13.03
C LEU A 91 8.34 11.25 13.00
N ILE A 92 7.90 11.85 11.89
CA ILE A 92 6.49 12.23 11.70
C ILE A 92 5.60 10.98 11.75
N ALA A 93 5.96 9.90 11.03
CA ALA A 93 5.19 8.66 11.05
C ALA A 93 5.08 8.05 12.47
N ILE A 94 6.19 8.04 13.23
CA ILE A 94 6.22 7.56 14.62
C ILE A 94 5.34 8.44 15.51
N VAL A 95 5.49 9.77 15.45
CA VAL A 95 4.69 10.69 16.27
C VAL A 95 3.21 10.56 15.94
N LEU A 96 2.83 10.49 14.66
CA LEU A 96 1.44 10.29 14.26
C LEU A 96 0.87 8.98 14.84
N GLN A 97 1.64 7.88 14.79
CA GLN A 97 1.18 6.61 15.33
C GLN A 97 1.08 6.61 16.86
N LEU A 98 2.02 7.26 17.54
CA LEU A 98 1.99 7.45 18.99
C LEU A 98 0.82 8.33 19.41
N SER A 99 0.59 9.45 18.72
CA SER A 99 -0.55 10.33 18.99
C SER A 99 -1.87 9.58 18.87
N GLN A 100 -2.03 8.69 17.89
CA GLN A 100 -3.23 7.85 17.80
C GLN A 100 -3.40 6.96 19.04
N GLN A 101 -2.36 6.22 19.45
CA GLN A 101 -2.45 5.29 20.58
C GLN A 101 -2.57 6.01 21.94
N LEU A 102 -1.86 7.14 22.10
CA LEU A 102 -1.81 7.93 23.33
C LEU A 102 -2.97 8.93 23.46
N SER A 103 -3.80 9.08 22.43
CA SER A 103 -5.03 9.89 22.49
C SER A 103 -6.07 9.36 23.47
N GLY A 104 -5.88 8.14 23.99
CA GLY A 104 -6.84 7.47 24.85
C GLY A 104 -7.96 6.76 24.08
N ILE A 105 -7.85 6.62 22.74
CA ILE A 105 -8.83 5.86 21.94
C ILE A 105 -8.97 4.40 22.41
N ASN A 106 -7.90 3.85 22.98
CA ASN A 106 -7.84 2.50 23.56
C ASN A 106 -7.79 2.51 25.10
N ALA A 107 -8.09 3.64 25.75
CA ALA A 107 -8.21 3.68 27.21
C ALA A 107 -9.52 2.97 27.62
N VAL A 108 -9.38 1.88 28.39
CA VAL A 108 -10.48 1.13 29.03
C VAL A 108 -10.99 1.87 30.26
#